data_AF-R5GW28-F1
#
_entry.id   AF-R5GW28-F1
#
_cell.length_a   1.000
_cell.length_b   1.000
_cell.length_c   1.000
_cell.angle_alpha   90.00
_cell.angle_beta   90.00
_cell.angle_gamma   90.00
#
_symmetry.space_group_name_H-M   'P 1'
#
loop_
_entity.id
_entity.type
_entity.pdbx_description
1 polymer ?
#
loop_
_entity_poly.entity_id
_entity_poly.type
_entity_poly.pdbx_seq_one_letter_code
_entity_poly.pdbx_strand_id
1 'polypeptide(L)'
;MKKFLATMAALAVVTAAFTGCSNNNNSGSDSSASDSSSSASDSSSSASDSSSSASDNSSTASTAESSKPETTTRTAEDIANAVFESVDWVAFEQVTDAEIAETLLGLDLSLLDEYSIYVPMMSVHLDELIIVKPKSGSEADVEKQLSAHLDYIKNGAAFYPEQEIAAAGAVMGQTDDGFYYLVVHQIGSQIADVIKTYQPGDEVQKLEVPEPDYGDDGVTVVPTDEQGSVIFNSDSDASASKTAEAAVPDDGAAAVN
;
A
#
# COMPACT_ATOMS: atom_id res chain seq x y z
N MET A 1 2.74 -29.84 46.49
CA MET A 1 3.55 -28.73 47.03
C MET A 1 3.26 -27.48 46.20
N LYS A 2 2.93 -26.35 46.86
CA LYS A 2 3.02 -24.94 46.40
C LYS A 2 2.18 -24.58 45.15
N LYS A 3 0.93 -24.06 45.23
CA LYS A 3 0.47 -22.71 45.63
C LYS A 3 1.44 -21.58 45.28
N PHE A 4 0.97 -20.57 44.54
CA PHE A 4 1.27 -19.11 44.54
C PHE A 4 1.01 -18.57 43.10
N LEU A 5 0.52 -17.37 42.81
CA LEU A 5 -0.28 -16.34 43.47
C LEU A 5 -0.46 -15.28 42.36
N ALA A 6 -1.66 -14.77 42.14
CA ALA A 6 -1.89 -13.58 41.33
C ALA A 6 -1.25 -12.35 41.99
N THR A 7 -0.69 -11.41 41.22
CA THR A 7 -0.43 -10.05 41.71
C THR A 7 -0.56 -9.04 40.58
N MET A 8 -1.66 -8.29 40.68
CA MET A 8 -1.98 -7.04 40.01
C MET A 8 -1.12 -5.91 40.59
N ALA A 9 -0.58 -5.02 39.75
CA ALA A 9 -0.12 -3.69 40.18
C ALA A 9 -0.18 -2.71 39.01
N ALA A 10 -1.21 -1.88 39.01
CA ALA A 10 -1.26 -0.62 38.29
C ALA A 10 -0.40 0.42 39.03
N LEU A 11 0.31 1.30 38.32
CA LEU A 11 0.25 2.75 38.55
C LEU A 11 1.00 3.54 37.47
N ALA A 12 0.39 4.67 37.12
CA ALA A 12 0.71 5.67 36.11
C ALA A 12 2.07 6.38 36.29
N VAL A 13 2.50 7.10 35.25
CA VAL A 13 2.54 8.59 35.23
C VAL A 13 2.89 9.07 33.82
N VAL A 14 2.00 9.91 33.28
CA VAL A 14 2.20 10.78 32.13
C VAL A 14 3.06 11.97 32.55
N THR A 15 4.13 12.26 31.82
CA THR A 15 4.75 13.59 31.79
C THR A 15 5.10 13.97 30.36
N ALA A 16 4.26 14.83 29.79
CA ALA A 16 4.60 15.68 28.66
C ALA A 16 5.48 16.83 29.14
N ALA A 17 6.50 17.17 28.35
CA ALA A 17 7.16 18.47 28.41
C ALA A 17 7.65 18.86 27.00
N PHE A 18 6.78 19.55 26.25
CA PHE A 18 7.21 20.42 25.17
C PHE A 18 7.46 21.81 25.77
N THR A 19 8.72 22.23 25.76
CA THR A 19 9.14 23.64 25.80
C THR A 19 10.00 23.80 24.55
N GLY A 20 9.77 24.73 23.62
CA GLY A 20 9.17 26.04 23.73
C GLY A 20 10.28 27.09 23.82
N CYS A 21 10.25 28.04 22.87
CA CYS A 21 11.06 29.27 22.71
C CYS A 21 12.24 29.19 21.72
N SER A 22 12.59 30.20 20.92
CA SER A 22 11.98 31.48 20.54
C SER A 22 13.00 32.24 19.64
N ASN A 23 12.53 32.81 18.53
CA ASN A 23 12.77 34.19 18.06
C ASN A 23 14.20 34.74 17.76
N ASN A 24 14.32 35.20 16.50
CA ASN A 24 14.81 36.53 16.04
C ASN A 24 16.27 36.78 15.59
N ASN A 25 16.32 37.20 14.32
CA ASN A 25 17.03 38.34 13.74
C ASN A 25 18.57 38.42 13.64
N ASN A 26 18.95 38.51 12.36
CA ASN A 26 19.76 39.55 11.73
C ASN A 26 21.28 39.39 11.82
N SER A 27 21.91 39.25 10.65
CA SER A 27 22.85 40.24 10.07
C SER A 27 23.76 39.51 9.08
N GLY A 28 23.97 40.07 7.90
CA GLY A 28 25.07 39.62 7.03
C GLY A 28 24.84 39.89 5.55
N SER A 29 25.04 41.14 5.19
CA SER A 29 24.95 41.74 3.85
C SER A 29 25.97 41.24 2.82
N ASP A 30 25.71 41.65 1.57
CA ASP A 30 26.64 41.88 0.46
C ASP A 30 27.17 40.62 -0.24
N SER A 31 27.25 40.49 -1.57
CA SER A 31 27.15 41.33 -2.77
C SER A 31 27.11 40.29 -3.92
N SER A 32 26.68 40.49 -5.15
CA SER A 32 26.76 41.61 -6.08
C SER A 32 25.85 41.27 -7.26
N ALA A 33 25.13 42.28 -7.75
CA ALA A 33 24.45 42.25 -9.02
C ALA A 33 25.44 42.12 -10.18
N SER A 34 25.05 41.38 -11.21
CA SER A 34 25.42 41.68 -12.59
C SER A 34 24.23 41.37 -13.48
N ASP A 35 23.62 42.45 -13.93
CA ASP A 35 22.49 42.49 -14.83
C ASP A 35 22.83 42.01 -16.26
N SER A 36 21.82 41.35 -16.85
CA SER A 36 21.32 41.52 -18.22
C SER A 36 22.26 41.35 -19.42
N SER A 37 21.86 40.45 -20.32
CA SER A 37 21.44 40.89 -21.66
C SER A 37 20.58 39.84 -22.37
N SER A 38 19.43 40.32 -22.83
CA SER A 38 18.53 39.79 -23.84
C SER A 38 19.20 39.43 -25.17
N SER A 39 18.67 38.42 -25.87
CA SER A 39 18.21 38.58 -27.27
C SER A 39 17.55 37.30 -27.78
N ALA A 40 16.29 37.44 -28.16
CA ALA A 40 15.52 36.51 -28.98
C ALA A 40 15.93 36.58 -30.46
N SER A 41 15.59 35.52 -31.20
CA SER A 41 15.24 35.40 -32.63
C SER A 41 15.79 34.06 -33.14
N ASP A 42 14.97 33.06 -33.45
CA ASP A 42 13.91 32.92 -34.47
C ASP A 42 14.41 32.03 -35.62
N SER A 43 13.76 30.86 -35.69
CA SER A 43 13.15 30.30 -36.89
C SER A 43 14.03 29.71 -38.02
N SER A 44 13.73 28.43 -38.26
CA SER A 44 13.17 27.89 -39.53
C SER A 44 14.06 27.00 -40.41
N SER A 45 13.42 25.87 -40.78
CA SER A 45 13.51 25.15 -42.07
C SER A 45 14.83 24.41 -42.36
N SER A 46 14.88 23.21 -42.94
CA SER A 46 13.92 22.38 -43.67
C SER A 46 14.62 21.09 -44.12
N ALA A 47 13.83 20.06 -44.46
CA ALA A 47 14.07 19.06 -45.51
C ALA A 47 15.25 18.08 -45.28
N SER A 48 14.97 16.83 -44.86
CA SER A 48 14.75 15.65 -45.72
C SER A 48 16.03 15.12 -46.38
N ASP A 49 16.43 13.90 -46.05
CA ASP A 49 16.87 12.94 -47.07
C ASP A 49 16.90 11.49 -46.55
N SER A 50 16.78 10.60 -47.53
CA SER A 50 16.32 9.21 -47.48
C SER A 50 17.43 8.18 -47.19
N SER A 51 17.01 6.91 -47.09
CA SER A 51 17.77 5.65 -47.26
C SER A 51 18.39 5.07 -45.97
N SER A 52 18.45 3.77 -45.73
CA SER A 52 17.89 2.56 -46.34
C SER A 52 18.41 1.36 -45.52
N SER A 53 17.69 0.25 -45.61
CA SER A 53 18.19 -1.12 -45.48
C SER A 53 18.36 -1.72 -44.08
N ALA A 54 17.64 -2.82 -43.94
CA ALA A 54 17.78 -3.88 -42.95
C ALA A 54 19.21 -4.42 -42.86
N SER A 55 19.60 -4.87 -41.68
CA SER A 55 20.54 -5.96 -41.46
C SER A 55 20.31 -6.56 -40.09
N ASP A 56 19.93 -7.83 -40.10
CA ASP A 56 19.90 -8.74 -38.97
C ASP A 56 21.27 -8.85 -38.31
N ASN A 57 21.30 -8.93 -36.98
CA ASN A 57 22.39 -9.57 -36.27
C ASN A 57 21.90 -10.31 -35.02
N SER A 58 21.66 -11.61 -35.21
CA SER A 58 22.18 -12.71 -34.38
C SER A 58 22.62 -12.33 -32.96
N SER A 59 21.80 -12.70 -31.98
CA SER A 59 22.27 -12.97 -30.61
C SER A 59 22.10 -14.46 -30.32
N THR A 60 23.25 -15.12 -30.21
CA THR A 60 23.43 -16.47 -29.70
C THR A 60 23.62 -16.39 -28.18
N ALA A 61 23.02 -17.34 -27.47
CA ALA A 61 23.41 -17.90 -26.15
C ALA A 61 22.12 -18.33 -25.44
N SER A 62 21.97 -19.50 -24.83
CA SER A 62 22.72 -20.75 -24.76
C SER A 62 21.72 -21.76 -24.18
N THR A 63 21.66 -22.98 -24.71
CA THR A 63 20.81 -24.06 -24.21
C THR A 63 21.57 -24.97 -23.24
N ALA A 64 20.80 -25.56 -22.31
CA ALA A 64 21.03 -26.72 -21.44
C ALA A 64 21.36 -26.36 -19.99
N GLU A 65 20.37 -26.28 -19.10
CA GLU A 65 19.61 -27.37 -18.43
C GLU A 65 20.37 -27.97 -17.24
N SER A 66 19.81 -27.79 -16.04
CA SER A 66 20.03 -28.70 -14.92
C SER A 66 18.70 -28.90 -14.20
N SER A 67 18.14 -30.08 -14.44
CA SER A 67 16.91 -30.59 -13.82
C SER A 67 17.14 -30.98 -12.36
N LYS A 68 16.31 -30.42 -11.48
CA LYS A 68 15.91 -30.97 -10.17
C LYS A 68 14.42 -30.63 -10.05
N PRO A 69 13.57 -31.42 -9.37
CA PRO A 69 12.23 -30.95 -9.05
C PRO A 69 12.41 -29.82 -8.03
N GLU A 70 12.56 -28.60 -8.54
CA GLU A 70 12.57 -27.39 -7.74
C GLU A 70 11.16 -27.25 -7.20
N THR A 71 11.00 -27.43 -5.89
CA THR A 71 9.99 -26.64 -5.19
C THR A 71 10.41 -25.18 -5.38
N THR A 72 9.92 -24.55 -6.45
CA THR A 72 10.19 -23.15 -6.77
C THR A 72 9.66 -22.33 -5.61
N THR A 73 10.59 -21.90 -4.75
CA THR A 73 10.25 -21.08 -3.58
C THR A 73 9.77 -19.75 -4.12
N ARG A 74 8.54 -19.37 -3.79
CA ARG A 74 7.92 -18.13 -4.21
C ARG A 74 8.71 -16.92 -3.65
N THR A 75 9.04 -15.99 -4.54
CA THR A 75 9.74 -14.73 -4.21
C THR A 75 8.76 -13.56 -4.09
N ALA A 76 9.13 -12.48 -3.39
CA ALA A 76 8.33 -11.25 -3.31
C ALA A 76 8.05 -10.67 -4.70
N GLU A 77 9.02 -10.78 -5.61
CA GLU A 77 8.89 -10.34 -7.00
C GLU A 77 7.89 -11.21 -7.78
N ASP A 78 7.88 -12.53 -7.58
CA ASP A 78 6.86 -13.41 -8.19
C ASP A 78 5.45 -13.03 -7.73
N ILE A 79 5.29 -12.72 -6.43
CA ILE A 79 4.01 -12.23 -5.88
C ILE A 79 3.61 -10.92 -6.55
N ALA A 80 4.54 -9.96 -6.64
CA ALA A 80 4.26 -8.65 -7.20
C ALA A 80 3.86 -8.74 -8.68
N ASN A 81 4.58 -9.54 -9.46
CA ASN A 81 4.25 -9.78 -10.87
C ASN A 81 2.86 -10.39 -11.03
N ALA A 82 2.48 -11.37 -10.20
CA ALA A 82 1.14 -11.92 -10.22
C ALA A 82 0.07 -10.87 -9.90
N VAL A 83 0.35 -9.96 -8.97
CA VAL A 83 -0.55 -8.84 -8.67
C VAL A 83 -0.66 -7.87 -9.85
N PHE A 84 0.44 -7.54 -10.52
CA PHE A 84 0.45 -6.68 -11.72
C PHE A 84 -0.22 -7.31 -12.93
N GLU A 85 -0.21 -8.63 -13.05
CA GLU A 85 -0.96 -9.35 -14.09
C GLU A 85 -2.47 -9.40 -13.79
N SER A 86 -2.85 -9.36 -12.51
CA SER A 86 -4.24 -9.50 -12.09
C SER A 86 -5.09 -8.25 -12.31
N VAL A 87 -4.50 -7.05 -12.28
CA VAL A 87 -5.23 -5.77 -12.45
C VAL A 87 -4.40 -4.79 -13.25
N ASP A 88 -5.05 -3.81 -13.89
CA ASP A 88 -4.32 -2.72 -14.53
C ASP A 88 -3.92 -1.68 -13.48
N TRP A 89 -2.62 -1.53 -13.25
CA TRP A 89 -2.08 -0.57 -12.29
C TRP A 89 -1.76 0.78 -12.95
N VAL A 90 -1.83 1.84 -12.14
CA VAL A 90 -1.27 3.14 -12.51
C VAL A 90 0.25 3.04 -12.69
N ALA A 91 0.85 4.04 -13.35
CA ALA A 91 2.31 4.06 -13.51
C ALA A 91 3.01 4.09 -12.14
N PHE A 92 3.89 3.11 -11.91
CA PHE A 92 4.57 2.89 -10.64
C PHE A 92 6.09 2.95 -10.76
N GLU A 93 6.74 3.17 -9.63
CA GLU A 93 8.18 3.07 -9.44
C GLU A 93 8.47 2.04 -8.36
N GLN A 94 9.48 1.18 -8.60
CA GLN A 94 9.94 0.25 -7.59
C GLN A 94 10.88 0.95 -6.61
N VAL A 95 10.58 0.86 -5.31
CA VAL A 95 11.42 1.39 -4.25
C VAL A 95 12.50 0.37 -3.89
N THR A 96 13.75 0.72 -4.17
CA THR A 96 14.93 -0.11 -3.84
C THR A 96 15.93 0.59 -2.92
N ASP A 97 15.75 1.89 -2.71
CA ASP A 97 16.59 2.71 -1.84
C ASP A 97 16.02 2.74 -0.41
N ALA A 98 16.88 2.47 0.58
CA ALA A 98 16.48 2.39 1.98
C ALA A 98 16.09 3.73 2.59
N GLU A 99 16.71 4.85 2.18
CA GLU A 99 16.34 6.17 2.66
C GLU A 99 14.98 6.58 2.10
N ILE A 100 14.68 6.21 0.85
CA ILE A 100 13.38 6.43 0.22
C ILE A 100 12.30 5.59 0.92
N ALA A 101 12.54 4.31 1.17
CA ALA A 101 11.59 3.44 1.87
C ALA A 101 11.27 3.94 3.29
N GLU A 102 12.28 4.33 4.06
CA GLU A 102 12.10 4.89 5.40
C GLU A 102 11.32 6.21 5.34
N THR A 103 11.65 7.09 4.39
CA THR A 103 11.04 8.43 4.30
C THR A 103 9.59 8.38 3.81
N LEU A 104 9.29 7.55 2.81
CA LEU A 104 7.96 7.50 2.19
C LEU A 104 7.01 6.55 2.92
N LEU A 105 7.53 5.42 3.41
CA LEU A 105 6.71 4.31 3.92
C LEU A 105 6.95 4.02 5.41
N GLY A 106 7.93 4.66 6.04
CA GLY A 106 8.33 4.36 7.41
C GLY A 106 8.86 2.93 7.59
N LEU A 107 9.42 2.35 6.52
CA LEU A 107 9.82 0.95 6.45
C LEU A 107 11.35 0.82 6.41
N ASP A 108 11.91 0.09 7.39
CA ASP A 108 13.34 -0.18 7.46
C ASP A 108 13.69 -1.45 6.67
N LEU A 109 14.24 -1.27 5.47
CA LEU A 109 14.63 -2.40 4.60
C LEU A 109 15.72 -3.29 5.23
N SER A 110 16.46 -2.81 6.23
CA SER A 110 17.47 -3.64 6.92
C SER A 110 16.85 -4.76 7.76
N LEU A 111 15.55 -4.68 8.06
CA LEU A 111 14.78 -5.71 8.77
C LEU A 111 14.27 -6.83 7.85
N LEU A 112 14.48 -6.72 6.53
CA LEU A 112 13.87 -7.60 5.54
C LEU A 112 14.91 -8.54 4.91
N ASP A 113 14.54 -9.81 4.74
CA ASP A 113 15.30 -10.77 3.93
C ASP A 113 14.98 -10.60 2.44
N GLU A 114 13.75 -10.19 2.12
CA GLU A 114 13.26 -10.02 0.76
C GLU A 114 12.18 -8.94 0.71
N TYR A 115 12.08 -8.20 -0.38
CA TYR A 115 11.03 -7.21 -0.58
C TYR A 115 10.79 -6.94 -2.07
N SER A 116 9.57 -6.56 -2.40
CA SER A 116 9.23 -5.88 -3.63
C SER A 116 8.17 -4.81 -3.32
N ILE A 117 8.50 -3.56 -3.61
CA ILE A 117 7.78 -2.38 -3.12
C ILE A 117 7.57 -1.44 -4.29
N TYR A 118 6.32 -1.03 -4.52
CA TYR A 118 5.94 -0.18 -5.62
C TYR A 118 5.04 0.95 -5.14
N VAL A 119 5.39 2.17 -5.55
CA VAL A 119 4.69 3.41 -5.24
C VAL A 119 4.29 4.11 -6.54
N PRO A 120 3.26 4.98 -6.54
CA PRO A 120 2.83 5.62 -7.76
C PRO A 120 3.82 6.73 -8.16
N MET A 121 4.12 6.85 -9.45
CA MET A 121 5.01 7.92 -9.96
C MET A 121 4.39 9.32 -9.86
N MET A 122 3.06 9.39 -9.79
CA MET A 122 2.30 10.63 -9.75
C MET A 122 1.53 10.71 -8.44
N SER A 123 1.68 11.83 -7.71
CA SER A 123 1.08 12.05 -6.39
C SER A 123 -0.44 12.20 -6.36
N VAL A 124 -1.08 12.18 -7.52
CA VAL A 124 -2.55 12.13 -7.66
C VAL A 124 -3.09 10.73 -7.33
N HIS A 125 -2.25 9.69 -7.43
CA HIS A 125 -2.60 8.32 -7.04
C HIS A 125 -2.07 8.01 -5.64
N LEU A 126 -2.74 7.10 -4.95
CA LEU A 126 -2.33 6.58 -3.64
C LEU A 126 -2.07 5.07 -3.70
N ASP A 127 -2.18 4.46 -4.88
CA ASP A 127 -2.04 3.02 -5.05
C ASP A 127 -0.61 2.56 -4.76
N GLU A 128 -0.48 1.59 -3.88
CA GLU A 128 0.80 1.07 -3.40
C GLU A 128 0.74 -0.45 -3.26
N LEU A 129 1.84 -1.11 -3.58
CA LEU A 129 2.03 -2.53 -3.36
C LEU A 129 3.31 -2.77 -2.57
N ILE A 130 3.16 -3.29 -1.37
CA ILE A 130 4.28 -3.63 -0.48
C ILE A 130 4.20 -5.12 -0.20
N ILE A 131 5.22 -5.88 -0.60
CA ILE A 131 5.37 -7.31 -0.29
C ILE A 131 6.75 -7.50 0.32
N VAL A 132 6.81 -7.97 1.55
CA VAL A 132 8.07 -8.07 2.31
C VAL A 132 8.17 -9.37 3.07
N LYS A 133 9.39 -9.89 3.21
CA LYS A 133 9.71 -11.02 4.07
C LYS A 133 10.60 -10.53 5.20
N PRO A 134 10.09 -10.43 6.44
CA PRO A 134 10.91 -10.04 7.56
C PRO A 134 12.04 -11.05 7.82
N LYS A 135 13.16 -10.55 8.30
CA LYS A 135 14.18 -11.37 8.96
C LYS A 135 13.60 -12.04 10.19
N SER A 136 14.13 -13.22 10.50
CA SER A 136 13.76 -13.92 11.73
C SER A 136 14.04 -13.05 12.96
N GLY A 137 13.00 -12.81 13.77
CA GLY A 137 13.04 -11.96 14.95
C GLY A 137 12.66 -10.49 14.72
N SER A 138 12.47 -10.07 13.46
CA SER A 138 12.06 -8.70 13.10
C SER A 138 10.56 -8.59 12.75
N GLU A 139 9.80 -9.68 12.83
CA GLU A 139 8.42 -9.76 12.36
C GLU A 139 7.51 -8.71 13.04
N ALA A 140 7.62 -8.56 14.35
CA ALA A 140 6.83 -7.61 15.11
C ALA A 140 7.16 -6.15 14.79
N ASP A 141 8.42 -5.84 14.50
CA ASP A 141 8.83 -4.49 14.13
C ASP A 141 8.35 -4.14 12.72
N VAL A 142 8.46 -5.07 11.77
CA VAL A 142 7.93 -4.90 10.41
C VAL A 142 6.41 -4.77 10.41
N GLU A 143 5.69 -5.61 11.16
CA GLU A 143 4.23 -5.51 11.29
C GLU A 143 3.81 -4.15 11.87
N LYS A 144 4.57 -3.64 12.84
CA LYS A 144 4.35 -2.31 13.41
C LYS A 144 4.59 -1.19 12.39
N GLN A 145 5.63 -1.28 11.56
CA GLN A 145 5.91 -0.30 10.51
C GLN A 145 4.79 -0.30 9.45
N LEU A 146 4.40 -1.48 8.96
CA LEU A 146 3.32 -1.60 7.97
C LEU A 146 1.96 -1.16 8.52
N SER A 147 1.64 -1.48 9.77
CA SER A 147 0.39 -1.03 10.39
C SER A 147 0.36 0.49 10.59
N ALA A 148 1.47 1.10 11.00
CA ALA A 148 1.57 2.55 11.11
C ALA A 148 1.40 3.23 9.74
N HIS A 149 1.96 2.65 8.68
CA HIS A 149 1.77 3.14 7.31
C HIS A 149 0.33 2.98 6.85
N LEU A 150 -0.31 1.82 7.10
CA LEU A 150 -1.73 1.60 6.79
C LEU A 150 -2.63 2.63 7.50
N ASP A 151 -2.35 2.92 8.77
CA ASP A 151 -3.08 3.94 9.54
C ASP A 151 -2.93 5.33 8.92
N TYR A 152 -1.73 5.68 8.44
CA TYR A 152 -1.51 6.94 7.71
C TYR A 152 -2.30 6.96 6.39
N ILE A 153 -2.27 5.89 5.60
CA ILE A 153 -3.03 5.77 4.35
C ILE A 153 -4.53 6.00 4.60
N LYS A 154 -5.11 5.32 5.60
CA LYS A 154 -6.55 5.39 5.89
C LYS A 154 -7.02 6.72 6.43
N ASN A 155 -6.17 7.42 7.19
CA ASN A 155 -6.61 8.55 8.01
C ASN A 155 -6.00 9.90 7.60
N GLY A 156 -4.97 9.92 6.75
CA GLY A 156 -4.21 11.15 6.51
C GLY A 156 -3.57 11.31 5.14
N ALA A 157 -3.53 10.28 4.30
CA ALA A 157 -2.82 10.36 3.02
C ALA A 157 -3.67 10.84 1.84
N ALA A 158 -4.99 10.66 1.88
CA ALA A 158 -5.88 11.04 0.80
C ALA A 158 -6.15 12.56 0.76
N PHE A 159 -5.91 13.16 -0.41
CA PHE A 159 -6.21 14.56 -0.74
C PHE A 159 -7.21 14.69 -1.89
N TYR A 160 -7.32 13.68 -2.74
CA TYR A 160 -8.24 13.64 -3.87
C TYR A 160 -9.31 12.56 -3.69
N PRO A 161 -10.51 12.73 -4.27
CA PRO A 161 -11.61 11.76 -4.18
C PRO A 161 -11.19 10.32 -4.53
N GLU A 162 -10.46 10.11 -5.62
CA GLU A 162 -9.98 8.78 -6.02
C GLU A 162 -9.04 8.14 -4.97
N GLN A 163 -8.25 8.96 -4.27
CA GLN A 163 -7.36 8.48 -3.22
C GLN A 163 -8.14 8.01 -1.99
N GLU A 164 -9.29 8.61 -1.69
CA GLU A 164 -10.17 8.13 -0.62
C GLU A 164 -10.70 6.73 -0.93
N ILE A 165 -11.00 6.43 -2.19
CA ILE A 165 -11.43 5.10 -2.64
C ILE A 165 -10.29 4.08 -2.46
N ALA A 166 -9.08 4.41 -2.91
CA ALA A 166 -7.92 3.53 -2.76
C ALA A 166 -7.57 3.31 -1.26
N ALA A 167 -7.62 4.37 -0.45
CA ALA A 167 -7.38 4.30 0.99
C ALA A 167 -8.43 3.43 1.71
N ALA A 168 -9.71 3.55 1.33
CA ALA A 168 -10.77 2.71 1.89
C ALA A 168 -10.57 1.23 1.55
N GLY A 169 -10.05 0.93 0.35
CA GLY A 169 -9.71 -0.43 -0.08
C GLY A 169 -8.40 -0.97 0.50
N ALA A 170 -7.64 -0.16 1.24
CA ALA A 170 -6.32 -0.54 1.74
C ALA A 170 -6.39 -1.66 2.77
N VAL A 171 -5.58 -2.69 2.57
CA VAL A 171 -5.51 -3.89 3.43
C VAL A 171 -4.07 -4.30 3.67
N MET A 172 -3.82 -4.86 4.85
CA MET A 172 -2.56 -5.52 5.19
C MET A 172 -2.83 -6.96 5.62
N GLY A 173 -1.81 -7.80 5.56
CA GLY A 173 -1.89 -9.16 6.10
C GLY A 173 -0.60 -9.92 5.95
N GLN A 174 -0.71 -11.23 6.15
CA GLN A 174 0.40 -12.18 6.12
C GLN A 174 0.02 -13.40 5.29
N THR A 175 0.99 -13.98 4.61
CA THR A 175 0.87 -15.27 3.91
C THR A 175 1.45 -16.41 4.76
N ASP A 176 1.03 -17.65 4.47
CA ASP A 176 1.49 -18.83 5.22
C ASP A 176 2.99 -19.10 5.11
N ASP A 177 3.63 -18.63 4.03
CA ASP A 177 5.07 -18.73 3.75
C ASP A 177 5.89 -17.54 4.30
N GLY A 178 5.25 -16.69 5.11
CA GLY A 178 5.90 -15.69 5.95
C GLY A 178 6.10 -14.32 5.31
N PHE A 179 5.48 -14.04 4.16
CA PHE A 179 5.44 -12.69 3.61
C PHE A 179 4.38 -11.86 4.34
N TYR A 180 4.72 -10.61 4.59
CA TYR A 180 3.78 -9.57 4.99
C TYR A 180 3.49 -8.73 3.76
N TYR A 181 2.25 -8.26 3.65
CA TYR A 181 1.85 -7.40 2.55
C TYR A 181 1.01 -6.23 3.02
N LEU A 182 1.08 -5.15 2.26
CA LEU A 182 0.16 -4.02 2.32
C LEU A 182 -0.21 -3.66 0.89
N VAL A 183 -1.50 -3.59 0.62
CA VAL A 183 -2.06 -3.22 -0.68
C VAL A 183 -2.92 -1.99 -0.47
N VAL A 184 -2.60 -0.90 -1.16
CA VAL A 184 -3.47 0.27 -1.29
C VAL A 184 -4.03 0.24 -2.71
N HIS A 185 -5.30 -0.11 -2.83
CA HIS A 185 -6.03 -0.17 -4.09
C HIS A 185 -7.52 -0.30 -3.77
N GLN A 186 -8.40 0.20 -4.62
CA GLN A 186 -9.86 0.13 -4.38
C GLN A 186 -10.41 -1.30 -4.21
N ILE A 187 -9.74 -2.29 -4.81
CA ILE A 187 -10.05 -3.73 -4.69
C ILE A 187 -8.95 -4.48 -3.93
N GLY A 188 -8.38 -3.84 -2.90
CA GLY A 188 -7.24 -4.37 -2.15
C GLY A 188 -7.50 -5.76 -1.54
N SER A 189 -8.73 -6.06 -1.12
CA SER A 189 -9.08 -7.39 -0.59
C SER A 189 -8.98 -8.50 -1.66
N GLN A 190 -9.45 -8.25 -2.88
CA GLN A 190 -9.35 -9.23 -3.97
C GLN A 190 -7.90 -9.45 -4.39
N ILE A 191 -7.10 -8.38 -4.41
CA ILE A 191 -5.65 -8.47 -4.66
C ILE A 191 -4.95 -9.24 -3.53
N ALA A 192 -5.32 -9.01 -2.28
CA ALA A 192 -4.77 -9.76 -1.14
C ALA A 192 -5.06 -11.26 -1.25
N ASP A 193 -6.18 -11.67 -1.85
CA ASP A 193 -6.44 -13.09 -2.10
C ASP A 193 -5.51 -13.66 -3.18
N VAL A 194 -5.22 -12.92 -4.25
CA VAL A 194 -4.16 -13.28 -5.22
C VAL A 194 -2.82 -13.46 -4.51
N ILE A 195 -2.45 -12.53 -3.63
CA ILE A 195 -1.22 -12.61 -2.83
C ILE A 195 -1.21 -13.88 -1.98
N LYS A 196 -2.31 -14.28 -1.36
CA LYS A 196 -2.34 -15.49 -0.52
C LYS A 196 -2.31 -16.79 -1.32
N THR A 197 -2.97 -16.84 -2.47
CA THR A 197 -3.20 -18.10 -3.17
C THR A 197 -2.16 -18.42 -4.25
N TYR A 198 -1.55 -17.42 -4.86
CA TYR A 198 -0.67 -17.61 -6.02
C TYR A 198 0.57 -18.46 -5.69
N GLN A 199 0.93 -19.34 -6.61
CA GLN A 199 2.19 -20.07 -6.64
C GLN A 199 2.91 -19.83 -7.98
N PRO A 200 4.26 -19.84 -8.00
CA PRO A 200 5.00 -19.70 -9.25
C PRO A 200 4.55 -20.70 -10.31
N GLY A 201 4.10 -20.19 -11.47
CA GLY A 201 3.59 -21.00 -12.59
C GLY A 201 2.07 -21.10 -12.66
N ASP A 202 1.33 -20.55 -11.69
CA ASP A 202 -0.13 -20.44 -11.78
C ASP A 202 -0.56 -19.44 -12.87
N GLU A 203 -1.71 -19.72 -13.51
CA GLU A 203 -2.37 -18.74 -14.36
C GLU A 203 -3.04 -17.66 -13.49
N VAL A 204 -2.68 -16.40 -13.73
CA VAL A 204 -3.25 -15.26 -13.01
C VAL A 204 -4.56 -14.84 -13.66
N GLN A 205 -5.64 -14.84 -12.89
CA GLN A 205 -6.93 -14.35 -13.34
C GLN A 205 -6.99 -12.82 -13.25
N LYS A 206 -7.46 -12.19 -14.33
CA LYS A 206 -7.73 -10.75 -14.35
C LYS A 206 -8.94 -10.44 -13.45
N LEU A 207 -8.78 -9.53 -12.51
CA LEU A 207 -9.83 -9.05 -11.62
C LEU A 207 -10.54 -7.87 -12.26
N GLU A 208 -11.86 -7.78 -12.06
CA GLU A 208 -12.65 -6.63 -12.49
C GLU A 208 -12.52 -5.49 -11.48
N VAL A 209 -12.11 -4.32 -11.96
CA VAL A 209 -12.02 -3.09 -11.17
C VAL A 209 -13.28 -2.25 -11.45
N PRO A 210 -14.15 -2.03 -10.46
CA PRO A 210 -15.35 -1.23 -10.67
C PRO A 210 -14.96 0.23 -10.99
N GLU A 211 -15.61 0.83 -11.98
CA GLU A 211 -15.41 2.25 -12.25
C GLU A 211 -15.91 3.09 -11.04
N PRO A 212 -15.14 4.08 -10.58
CA PRO A 212 -15.58 4.97 -9.52
C PRO A 212 -16.85 5.70 -9.95
N ASP A 213 -17.92 5.57 -9.15
CA ASP A 213 -19.16 6.32 -9.36
C ASP A 213 -18.98 7.74 -8.80
N TYR A 214 -18.79 8.68 -9.72
CA TYR A 214 -18.63 10.10 -9.39
C TYR A 214 -19.95 10.81 -9.05
N GLY A 215 -21.09 10.12 -9.08
CA GLY A 215 -22.39 10.76 -8.91
C GLY A 215 -22.70 11.78 -10.03
N ASP A 216 -23.97 12.18 -10.12
CA ASP A 216 -24.41 13.21 -11.09
C ASP A 216 -23.83 14.61 -10.76
N ASP A 217 -23.23 14.79 -9.57
CA ASP A 217 -22.62 16.01 -9.06
C ASP A 217 -21.09 16.01 -9.03
N GLY A 218 -20.43 14.92 -9.47
CA GLY A 218 -18.97 14.82 -9.55
C GLY A 218 -18.28 14.58 -8.20
N VAL A 219 -19.03 14.18 -7.17
CA VAL A 219 -18.51 13.81 -5.85
C VAL A 219 -18.59 12.28 -5.69
N THR A 220 -17.44 11.64 -5.47
CA THR A 220 -17.37 10.19 -5.24
C THR A 220 -18.17 9.80 -4.00
N VAL A 221 -19.20 8.97 -4.17
CA VAL A 221 -19.92 8.39 -3.04
C VAL A 221 -19.28 7.05 -2.73
N VAL A 222 -18.36 7.02 -1.77
CA VAL A 222 -17.95 5.75 -1.17
C VAL A 222 -19.18 5.20 -0.44
N PRO A 223 -19.76 4.05 -0.85
CA PRO A 223 -20.95 3.52 -0.20
C PRO A 223 -20.61 3.27 1.27
N THR A 224 -21.36 3.90 2.18
CA THR A 224 -21.19 3.78 3.63
C THR A 224 -22.48 3.24 4.25
N ASP A 225 -22.35 2.45 5.31
CA ASP A 225 -23.50 2.00 6.09
C ASP A 225 -24.13 3.15 6.90
N GLU A 226 -25.25 2.88 7.58
CA GLU A 226 -25.93 3.87 8.43
C GLU A 226 -25.05 4.38 9.60
N GLN A 227 -23.87 3.80 9.80
CA GLN A 227 -22.88 4.17 10.82
C GLN A 227 -21.66 4.90 10.21
N GLY A 228 -21.64 5.12 8.89
CA GLY A 228 -20.56 5.83 8.18
C GLY A 228 -19.38 4.94 7.78
N SER A 229 -19.52 3.62 7.85
CA SER A 229 -18.45 2.66 7.55
C SER A 229 -18.56 2.17 6.10
N VAL A 230 -17.45 2.14 5.37
CA VAL A 230 -17.43 1.80 3.94
C VAL A 230 -17.93 0.37 3.70
N ILE A 231 -18.96 0.21 2.85
CA ILE A 231 -19.53 -1.07 2.43
C ILE A 231 -18.84 -1.51 1.14
N PHE A 232 -18.08 -2.61 1.23
CA PHE A 232 -17.72 -3.39 0.05
C PHE A 232 -18.79 -4.46 -0.18
N ASN A 233 -19.47 -4.44 -1.34
CA ASN A 233 -20.37 -5.51 -1.76
C ASN A 233 -19.57 -6.81 -1.89
N SER A 234 -19.63 -7.63 -0.85
CA SER A 234 -19.11 -9.00 -0.83
C SER A 234 -20.28 -9.95 -1.09
N ASP A 235 -20.88 -9.86 -2.28
CA ASP A 235 -21.85 -10.85 -2.74
C ASP A 235 -21.16 -11.96 -3.54
N SER A 236 -20.48 -12.84 -2.81
CA SER A 236 -20.19 -14.21 -3.26
C SER A 236 -19.95 -15.16 -2.08
N ASP A 237 -20.93 -15.30 -1.18
CA ASP A 237 -21.56 -16.62 -1.00
C ASP A 237 -22.86 -16.53 -0.19
N ALA A 238 -23.91 -17.11 -0.76
CA ALA A 238 -25.18 -17.28 -0.11
C ALA A 238 -25.11 -18.50 0.83
N SER A 239 -25.90 -18.44 1.91
CA SER A 239 -26.34 -19.58 2.72
C SER A 239 -25.33 -20.14 3.73
N ALA A 240 -25.39 -19.64 4.98
CA ALA A 240 -26.15 -20.30 6.05
C ALA A 240 -25.68 -19.84 7.44
N SER A 241 -26.53 -19.16 8.20
CA SER A 241 -26.92 -19.60 9.56
C SER A 241 -27.83 -18.57 10.23
N LYS A 242 -29.12 -18.75 9.97
CA LYS A 242 -30.21 -18.77 10.96
C LYS A 242 -29.94 -18.09 12.31
N THR A 243 -30.52 -16.90 12.43
CA THR A 243 -31.07 -16.25 13.62
C THR A 243 -31.17 -17.14 14.87
N ALA A 244 -30.42 -16.77 15.91
CA ALA A 244 -30.75 -17.07 17.29
C ALA A 244 -30.94 -15.72 18.02
N GLU A 245 -32.18 -15.25 17.99
CA GLU A 245 -32.67 -14.15 18.81
C GLU A 245 -32.57 -14.56 20.29
N ALA A 246 -31.60 -13.99 21.01
CA ALA A 246 -31.52 -14.12 22.45
C ALA A 246 -32.40 -13.03 23.08
N ALA A 247 -33.57 -13.44 23.56
CA ALA A 247 -34.48 -12.63 24.35
C ALA A 247 -33.79 -12.01 25.57
N VAL A 248 -33.92 -10.69 25.71
CA VAL A 248 -33.58 -9.95 26.93
C VAL A 248 -34.76 -10.07 27.90
N PRO A 249 -34.58 -10.50 29.16
CA PRO A 249 -35.65 -10.45 30.15
C PRO A 249 -35.85 -9.02 30.66
N ASP A 250 -37.06 -8.51 30.47
CA ASP A 250 -37.61 -7.30 31.09
C ASP A 250 -37.85 -7.57 32.58
N ASP A 251 -37.06 -6.94 33.45
CA ASP A 251 -37.25 -6.96 34.89
C ASP A 251 -37.65 -5.56 35.37
N GLY A 252 -38.92 -5.43 35.74
CA GLY A 252 -39.31 -4.70 36.93
C GLY A 252 -39.80 -3.26 36.74
N ALA A 253 -41.13 -3.10 36.75
CA ALA A 253 -41.77 -1.97 37.44
C ALA A 253 -43.13 -2.36 38.00
N ALA A 254 -43.14 -2.62 39.30
CA ALA A 254 -44.34 -2.68 40.13
C ALA A 254 -44.97 -1.29 40.28
N ALA A 255 -46.30 -1.20 40.17
CA ALA A 255 -47.10 -0.14 40.79
C ALA A 255 -48.62 -0.47 40.75
N VAL A 256 -49.21 -0.66 41.94
CA VAL A 256 -50.58 -0.30 42.41
C VAL A 256 -51.79 -0.60 41.49
N ASN A 257 -52.82 -1.35 41.90
CA ASN A 257 -53.61 -1.32 43.14
C ASN A 257 -54.28 -2.69 43.37
#